data_AF-A0A383DAQ5-F1
#
_entry.id   AF-A0A383DAQ5-F1
#
_cell.length_a   1.000
_cell.length_b   1.000
_cell.length_c   1.000
_cell.angle_alpha   90.00
_cell.angle_beta   90.00
_cell.angle_gamma   90.00
#
_symmetry.space_group_name_H-M   'P 1'
#
loop_
_entity.id
_entity.type
_entity.pdbx_description
1 polymer ?
#
loop_
_entity_poly.entity_id
_entity_poly.type
_entity_poly.pdbx_seq_one_letter_code
_entity_poly.pdbx_strand_id
1 'polypeptide(L)'
;MSNFDWAYPNTVWFGVGRINDLSKACKILNVKKPLLVTDEDLVKTQMIAKAVDINKKASIPTKIFSDLKGNPFGSHVQKGVEQFKNGQHDGVIAFGGGSSLDVGKSIALLESNDRPLWDFSGEGSFWKENNYIESMAKNKM
;
A
#
# COMPACT_ATOMS: atom_id res chain seq x y z
N MET A 1 -18.75 4.60 32.47
CA MET A 1 -17.97 4.04 31.35
C MET A 1 -17.60 5.20 30.44
N SER A 2 -16.38 5.22 29.92
CA SER A 2 -15.95 6.22 28.94
C SER A 2 -16.50 5.87 27.55
N ASN A 3 -16.82 6.88 26.75
CA ASN A 3 -17.23 6.70 25.36
C ASN A 3 -16.00 6.48 24.48
N PHE A 4 -16.11 5.62 23.47
CA PHE A 4 -15.07 5.34 22.49
C PHE A 4 -15.69 5.20 21.09
N ASP A 5 -15.00 5.75 20.09
CA ASP A 5 -15.36 5.61 18.68
C ASP A 5 -14.51 4.50 18.04
N TRP A 6 -15.15 3.63 17.26
CA TRP A 6 -14.48 2.57 16.50
C TRP A 6 -14.96 2.57 15.05
N ALA A 7 -14.02 2.67 14.11
CA ALA A 7 -14.31 2.59 12.68
C ALA A 7 -13.26 1.70 11.98
N TYR A 8 -13.74 0.87 11.04
CA TYR A 8 -12.88 0.16 10.09
C TYR A 8 -13.34 0.54 8.67
N PRO A 9 -12.85 1.67 8.12
CA PRO A 9 -13.42 2.26 6.91
C PRO A 9 -13.12 1.46 5.63
N ASN A 10 -12.25 0.45 5.72
CA ASN A 10 -11.78 -0.32 4.58
C ASN A 10 -12.63 -1.58 4.37
N THR A 11 -12.95 -1.86 3.10
CA THR A 11 -13.61 -3.12 2.72
C THR A 11 -12.65 -4.30 2.89
N VAL A 12 -13.10 -5.35 3.59
CA VAL A 12 -12.31 -6.58 3.81
C VAL A 12 -12.95 -7.75 3.07
N TRP A 13 -12.15 -8.42 2.24
CA TRP A 13 -12.54 -9.60 1.48
C TRP A 13 -11.77 -10.81 2.00
N PHE A 14 -12.43 -11.62 2.83
CA PHE A 14 -11.82 -12.77 3.49
C PHE A 14 -12.41 -14.11 2.99
N GLY A 15 -11.61 -15.18 3.07
CA GLY A 15 -12.00 -16.54 2.68
C GLY A 15 -10.96 -17.25 1.79
N VAL A 16 -11.13 -18.55 1.61
CA VAL A 16 -10.31 -19.34 0.66
C VAL A 16 -10.64 -18.90 -0.76
N GLY A 17 -9.61 -18.72 -1.59
CA GLY A 17 -9.78 -18.38 -3.01
C GLY A 17 -10.02 -16.90 -3.31
N ARG A 18 -10.08 -16.01 -2.30
CA ARG A 18 -10.30 -14.56 -2.52
C ARG A 18 -9.21 -13.88 -3.36
N ILE A 19 -8.03 -14.48 -3.49
CA ILE A 19 -6.99 -13.98 -4.41
C ILE A 19 -7.48 -13.88 -5.86
N ASN A 20 -8.44 -14.71 -6.27
CA ASN A 20 -9.04 -14.65 -7.61
C ASN A 20 -9.84 -13.36 -7.85
N ASP A 21 -10.25 -12.67 -6.79
CA ASP A 21 -10.95 -11.37 -6.88
C ASP A 21 -9.99 -10.18 -7.05
N LEU A 22 -8.67 -10.39 -7.09
CA LEU A 22 -7.69 -9.29 -7.13
C LEU A 22 -7.95 -8.30 -8.29
N SER A 23 -8.24 -8.83 -9.48
CA SER A 23 -8.55 -7.99 -10.64
C SER A 23 -9.88 -7.24 -10.49
N LYS A 24 -10.85 -7.81 -9.78
CA LYS A 24 -12.11 -7.15 -9.42
C LYS A 24 -11.87 -5.98 -8.47
N ALA A 25 -11.02 -6.17 -7.45
CA ALA A 25 -10.64 -5.09 -6.54
C ALA A 25 -9.97 -3.93 -7.29
N CYS A 26 -9.03 -4.23 -8.19
CA CYS A 26 -8.37 -3.22 -9.03
C CYS A 26 -9.40 -2.43 -9.87
N LYS A 27 -10.37 -3.13 -10.49
CA LYS A 27 -11.44 -2.47 -11.28
C LYS A 27 -12.34 -1.57 -10.44
N ILE A 28 -12.76 -2.01 -9.25
CA ILE A 28 -13.58 -1.20 -8.33
C ILE A 28 -12.84 0.08 -7.93
N LEU A 29 -11.53 -0.02 -7.70
CA LEU A 29 -10.68 1.11 -7.33
C LEU A 29 -10.16 1.90 -8.54
N ASN A 30 -10.56 1.55 -9.77
CA ASN A 30 -10.09 2.15 -11.02
C ASN A 30 -8.55 2.14 -11.20
N VAL A 31 -7.88 1.11 -10.67
CA VAL A 31 -6.43 0.88 -10.80
C VAL A 31 -6.16 0.04 -12.05
N LYS A 32 -5.36 0.56 -13.00
CA LYS A 32 -5.12 -0.05 -14.31
C LYS A 32 -3.69 -0.56 -14.49
N LYS A 33 -2.72 0.01 -13.76
CA LYS A 33 -1.30 -0.32 -13.85
C LYS A 33 -0.66 -0.35 -12.46
N PRO A 34 -1.04 -1.31 -11.59
CA PRO A 34 -0.55 -1.34 -10.22
C PRO A 34 0.94 -1.69 -10.12
N LEU A 35 1.56 -1.16 -9.08
CA LEU A 35 2.83 -1.65 -8.54
C LEU A 35 2.54 -2.63 -7.40
N LEU A 36 2.89 -3.90 -7.60
CA LEU A 36 2.82 -4.93 -6.56
C LEU A 36 4.09 -4.89 -5.70
N VAL A 37 3.92 -4.62 -4.41
CA VAL A 37 4.98 -4.52 -3.42
C VAL A 37 5.01 -5.78 -2.57
N THR A 38 6.12 -6.51 -2.55
CA THR A 38 6.30 -7.75 -1.80
C THR A 38 7.74 -7.87 -1.29
N ASP A 39 8.06 -8.82 -0.42
CA ASP A 39 9.45 -9.08 -0.02
C ASP A 39 10.20 -10.03 -0.98
N GLU A 40 11.53 -10.05 -0.84
CA GLU A 40 12.46 -10.87 -1.62
C GLU A 40 12.25 -12.39 -1.51
N ASP A 41 11.61 -12.86 -0.44
CA ASP A 41 11.37 -14.28 -0.22
C ASP A 41 10.05 -14.69 -0.90
N LEU A 42 9.00 -13.88 -0.76
CA LEU A 42 7.69 -14.10 -1.36
C LEU A 42 7.70 -13.94 -2.87
N VAL A 43 8.49 -13.03 -3.45
CA VAL A 43 8.55 -12.83 -4.91
C VAL A 43 8.93 -14.11 -5.67
N LYS A 44 9.66 -15.03 -5.02
CA LYS A 44 10.10 -16.31 -5.58
C LYS A 44 9.01 -17.39 -5.56
N THR A 45 7.87 -17.11 -4.94
CA THR A 45 6.79 -18.09 -4.75
C THR A 45 5.82 -18.10 -5.93
N GLN A 46 5.13 -19.22 -6.13
CA GLN A 46 4.03 -19.30 -7.09
C GLN A 46 2.85 -18.39 -6.74
N MET A 47 2.73 -17.96 -5.49
CA MET A 47 1.63 -17.11 -5.05
C MET A 47 1.69 -15.72 -5.71
N ILE A 48 2.87 -15.11 -5.75
CA ILE A 48 3.08 -13.82 -6.44
C ILE A 48 2.91 -13.99 -7.95
N ALA A 49 3.46 -15.06 -8.53
CA ALA A 49 3.28 -15.35 -9.95
C ALA A 49 1.79 -15.49 -10.33
N LYS A 50 1.00 -16.20 -9.51
CA LYS A 50 -0.45 -16.34 -9.69
C LYS A 50 -1.19 -15.01 -9.58
N ALA A 51 -0.85 -14.17 -8.60
CA ALA A 51 -1.46 -12.85 -8.44
C ALA A 51 -1.24 -11.95 -9.67
N VAL A 52 -0.01 -11.93 -10.21
CA VAL A 52 0.31 -11.19 -11.43
C VAL A 52 -0.41 -11.77 -12.65
N ASP A 53 -0.51 -13.11 -12.75
CA ASP A 53 -1.24 -13.77 -13.85
C ASP A 53 -2.75 -13.48 -13.82
N ILE A 54 -3.38 -13.43 -12.64
CA ILE A 54 -4.80 -13.04 -12.47
C ILE A 54 -5.04 -11.65 -13.04
N ASN A 55 -4.19 -10.68 -12.69
CA ASN A 55 -4.29 -9.32 -13.21
C ASN A 55 -3.99 -9.25 -14.72
N LYS A 56 -2.96 -9.97 -15.19
CA LYS A 56 -2.61 -10.05 -16.62
C LYS A 56 -3.78 -10.56 -17.46
N LYS A 57 -4.46 -11.62 -17.02
CA LYS A 57 -5.67 -12.17 -17.69
C LYS A 57 -6.82 -11.17 -17.75
N ALA A 58 -6.88 -10.24 -16.79
CA ALA A 58 -7.85 -9.15 -16.75
C ALA A 58 -7.38 -7.88 -17.48
N SER A 59 -6.28 -7.94 -18.24
CA SER A 59 -5.64 -6.80 -18.93
C SER A 59 -5.16 -5.68 -18.00
N ILE A 60 -4.72 -6.04 -16.78
CA ILE A 60 -4.16 -5.14 -15.78
C ILE A 60 -2.65 -5.46 -15.64
N PRO A 61 -1.76 -4.80 -16.41
CA PRO A 61 -0.33 -5.04 -16.30
C PRO A 61 0.17 -4.68 -14.90
N THR A 62 0.71 -5.66 -14.18
CA THR A 62 1.18 -5.50 -12.80
C THR A 62 2.70 -5.64 -12.76
N LYS A 63 3.40 -4.59 -12.32
CA LYS A 63 4.87 -4.62 -12.12
C LYS A 63 5.15 -4.99 -10.67
N ILE A 64 6.24 -5.72 -10.41
CA ILE A 64 6.66 -6.08 -9.06
C ILE A 64 7.78 -5.15 -8.59
N PHE A 65 7.70 -4.70 -7.34
CA PHE A 65 8.79 -4.17 -6.54
C PHE A 65 9.00 -5.11 -5.34
N SER A 66 10.24 -5.59 -5.17
CA SER A 66 10.57 -6.56 -4.12
C SER A 66 11.90 -6.34 -3.42
N ASP A 67 12.44 -5.12 -3.50
CA ASP A 67 13.72 -4.75 -2.86
C ASP A 67 13.48 -4.36 -1.39
N LEU A 68 12.95 -5.31 -0.62
CA LEU A 68 12.74 -5.21 0.82
C LEU A 68 12.72 -6.59 1.48
N LYS A 69 13.18 -6.65 2.74
CA LYS A 69 13.14 -7.85 3.57
C LYS A 69 13.10 -7.48 5.04
N GLY A 70 12.39 -8.26 5.85
CA GLY A 70 12.35 -8.06 7.31
C GLY A 70 11.84 -6.66 7.67
N ASN A 71 12.53 -5.95 8.56
CA ASN A 71 12.18 -4.58 8.93
C ASN A 71 12.68 -3.58 7.88
N PRO A 72 11.79 -2.93 7.11
CA PRO A 72 12.20 -2.09 6.00
C PRO A 72 12.75 -0.73 6.49
N PHE A 73 13.78 -0.23 5.80
CA PHE A 73 14.27 1.14 5.95
C PHE A 73 13.53 2.12 5.03
N GLY A 74 13.62 3.42 5.35
CA GLY A 74 13.05 4.49 4.51
C GLY A 74 13.62 4.50 3.08
N SER A 75 14.85 4.01 2.87
CA SER A 75 15.45 3.86 1.54
C SER A 75 14.69 2.86 0.66
N HIS A 76 14.12 1.79 1.21
CA HIS A 76 13.28 0.87 0.44
C HIS A 76 12.00 1.56 -0.04
N VAL A 77 11.39 2.40 0.81
CA VAL A 77 10.23 3.20 0.43
C VAL A 77 10.60 4.17 -0.70
N GLN A 78 11.72 4.87 -0.59
CA GLN A 78 12.18 5.80 -1.62
C GLN A 78 12.37 5.12 -2.98
N LYS A 79 13.08 3.98 -3.03
CA LYS A 79 13.23 3.19 -4.26
C LYS A 79 11.88 2.74 -4.82
N GLY A 80 10.95 2.35 -3.95
CA GLY A 80 9.60 1.98 -4.33
C GLY A 80 8.81 3.14 -4.93
N VAL A 81 8.93 4.36 -4.37
CA VAL A 81 8.32 5.59 -4.90
C VAL A 81 8.92 5.96 -6.25
N GLU A 82 10.24 5.87 -6.40
CA GLU A 82 10.91 6.10 -7.68
C GLU A 82 10.40 5.12 -8.75
N GLN A 83 10.32 3.83 -8.43
CA GLN A 83 9.77 2.83 -9.34
C GLN A 83 8.29 3.09 -9.65
N PHE A 84 7.49 3.50 -8.66
CA PHE A 84 6.08 3.86 -8.83
C PHE A 84 5.92 4.98 -9.85
N LYS A 85 6.63 6.10 -9.65
CA LYS A 85 6.57 7.30 -10.50
C LYS A 85 7.14 7.04 -11.90
N ASN A 86 8.34 6.46 -11.99
CA ASN A 86 8.98 6.16 -13.28
C ASN A 86 8.17 5.16 -14.11
N GLY A 87 7.52 4.20 -13.45
CA GLY A 87 6.64 3.23 -14.08
C GLY A 87 5.26 3.80 -14.44
N GLN A 88 4.94 5.05 -14.07
CA GLN A 88 3.62 5.66 -14.23
C GLN A 88 2.51 4.75 -13.67
N HIS A 89 2.75 4.20 -12.48
CA HIS A 89 1.81 3.36 -11.79
C HIS A 89 0.67 4.20 -11.20
N ASP A 90 -0.52 3.62 -11.10
CA ASP A 90 -1.75 4.32 -10.67
C ASP A 90 -2.39 3.67 -9.44
N GLY A 91 -1.70 2.74 -8.80
CA GLY A 91 -2.14 2.09 -7.58
C GLY A 91 -1.11 1.11 -7.03
N VAL A 92 -1.26 0.77 -5.76
CA VAL A 92 -0.36 -0.16 -5.06
C VAL A 92 -1.11 -1.43 -4.69
N ILE A 93 -0.51 -2.58 -4.96
CA ILE A 93 -0.93 -3.88 -4.39
C ILE A 93 0.14 -4.28 -3.38
N ALA A 94 -0.13 -4.09 -2.10
CA ALA A 94 0.77 -4.59 -1.07
C ALA A 94 0.48 -6.06 -0.78
N PHE A 95 1.47 -6.93 -1.00
CA PHE A 95 1.35 -8.38 -0.89
C PHE A 95 2.41 -8.91 0.10
N GLY A 96 1.97 -9.48 1.21
CA GLY A 96 2.86 -10.13 2.19
C GLY A 96 2.48 -9.84 3.63
N GLY A 97 3.46 -9.90 4.51
CA GLY A 97 3.32 -9.53 5.93
C GLY A 97 3.35 -8.02 6.18
N GLY A 98 3.48 -7.63 7.46
CA GLY A 98 3.48 -6.22 7.89
C GLY A 98 4.47 -5.35 7.11
N SER A 99 5.68 -5.83 6.87
CA SER A 99 6.72 -5.10 6.15
C SER A 99 6.32 -4.68 4.73
N SER A 100 5.78 -5.60 3.93
CA SER A 100 5.30 -5.30 2.57
C SER A 100 4.11 -4.35 2.60
N LEU A 101 3.22 -4.52 3.59
CA LEU A 101 2.07 -3.65 3.80
C LEU A 101 2.48 -2.22 4.16
N ASP A 102 3.44 -2.05 5.05
CA ASP A 102 3.92 -0.74 5.50
C ASP A 102 4.69 -0.02 4.41
N VAL A 103 5.56 -0.72 3.66
CA VAL A 103 6.23 -0.14 2.49
C VAL A 103 5.20 0.23 1.42
N GLY A 104 4.24 -0.63 1.12
CA GLY A 104 3.20 -0.35 0.12
C GLY A 104 2.36 0.87 0.47
N LYS A 105 1.92 1.01 1.72
CA LYS A 105 1.20 2.20 2.20
C LYS A 105 2.07 3.46 2.13
N SER A 106 3.35 3.34 2.50
CA SER A 106 4.28 4.47 2.47
C SER A 106 4.54 4.96 1.04
N ILE A 107 4.65 4.03 0.07
CA ILE A 107 4.73 4.39 -1.35
C ILE A 107 3.47 5.11 -1.81
N ALA A 108 2.29 4.57 -1.49
CA ALA A 108 1.00 5.20 -1.84
C ALA A 108 0.81 6.57 -1.17
N LEU A 109 1.36 6.78 0.02
CA LEU A 109 1.35 8.09 0.69
C LEU A 109 2.26 9.08 -0.03
N LEU A 110 3.49 8.68 -0.34
CA LEU A 110 4.53 9.59 -0.86
C LEU A 110 4.46 9.81 -2.38
N GLU A 111 3.71 9.00 -3.12
CA GLU A 111 3.56 9.24 -4.56
C GLU A 111 2.91 10.61 -4.84
N SER A 112 1.89 10.96 -4.04
CA SER A 112 1.13 12.22 -4.12
C SER A 112 1.66 13.35 -3.20
N ASN A 113 2.71 13.12 -2.42
CA ASN A 113 3.22 14.09 -1.45
C ASN A 113 4.71 14.37 -1.67
N ASP A 114 5.05 15.65 -1.83
CA ASP A 114 6.45 16.10 -1.94
C ASP A 114 7.04 16.43 -0.57
N ARG A 115 6.99 15.47 0.35
CA ARG A 115 7.52 15.58 1.71
C ARG A 115 8.37 14.36 2.08
N PRO A 116 9.38 14.52 2.95
CA PRO A 116 10.10 13.38 3.51
C PRO A 116 9.17 12.38 4.20
N LEU A 117 9.46 11.09 4.08
CA LEU A 117 8.72 10.01 4.77
C LEU A 117 8.53 10.30 6.26
N TRP A 118 9.60 10.80 6.90
CA TRP A 118 9.65 10.99 8.34
C TRP A 118 8.80 12.17 8.83
N ASP A 119 8.36 13.07 7.95
CA ASP A 119 7.41 14.13 8.31
C ASP A 119 6.07 13.56 8.78
N PHE A 120 5.72 12.35 8.31
CA PHE A 120 4.47 11.66 8.65
C PHE A 120 4.60 10.75 9.89
N SER A 121 5.79 10.64 10.48
CA SER A 121 5.99 9.92 11.74
C SER A 121 5.38 10.69 12.92
N GLY A 122 5.24 10.04 14.09
CA GLY A 122 4.70 10.71 15.29
C GLY A 122 5.53 11.89 15.79
N GLU A 123 6.83 11.94 15.45
CA GLU A 123 7.72 13.06 15.76
C GLU A 123 7.81 14.08 14.61
N GLY A 124 7.28 13.74 13.43
CA GLY A 124 7.32 14.56 12.22
C GLY A 124 6.46 15.82 12.30
N SER A 125 6.78 16.81 11.47
CA SER A 125 6.13 18.11 11.51
C SER A 125 4.75 18.14 10.85
N PHE A 126 4.42 17.18 9.96
CA PHE A 126 3.17 17.15 9.20
C PHE A 126 1.94 17.29 10.10
N TRP A 127 1.89 16.54 11.20
CA TRP A 127 0.75 16.54 12.11
C TRP A 127 0.59 17.87 12.84
N LYS A 128 1.69 18.45 13.32
CA LYS A 128 1.68 19.75 14.01
C LYS A 128 1.26 20.87 13.08
N GLU A 129 1.81 20.90 11.86
CA GLU A 129 1.53 21.92 10.85
C GLU A 129 0.07 21.93 10.40
N ASN A 130 -0.58 20.77 10.36
CA ASN A 130 -1.96 20.62 9.95
C ASN A 130 -2.94 20.62 11.14
N ASN A 131 -2.49 21.02 12.35
CA ASN A 131 -3.26 21.01 13.59
C ASN A 131 -3.88 19.63 13.93
N TYR A 132 -3.28 18.54 13.47
CA TYR A 132 -3.55 17.19 13.94
C TYR A 132 -2.84 17.00 15.28
N ILE A 133 -3.38 17.58 16.36
CA ILE A 133 -2.88 17.34 17.73
C ILE A 133 -3.39 15.98 18.27
N GLU A 134 -4.42 15.41 17.64
CA GLU A 134 -4.97 14.10 17.94
C GLU A 134 -5.39 13.43 16.61
N SER A 135 -5.25 12.10 16.59
CA SER A 135 -5.66 11.17 15.52
C SER A 135 -7.02 11.52 14.88
N MET A 136 -7.25 11.00 13.67
CA MET A 136 -8.40 11.15 12.75
C MET A 136 -9.85 11.07 13.33
N ALA A 137 -10.04 11.05 14.65
CA ALA A 137 -11.31 11.05 15.37
C ALA A 137 -11.98 12.44 15.50
N LYS A 138 -11.67 13.41 14.62
CA LYS A 138 -12.40 14.69 14.54
C LYS A 138 -12.91 14.96 13.13
N ASN A 139 -13.51 13.96 12.50
CA ASN A 139 -14.51 14.21 11.45
C ASN A 139 -15.87 14.37 12.15
N LYS A 140 -16.16 15.62 12.50
CA LYS A 140 -17.38 16.13 13.13
C LYS A 140 -18.64 15.71 12.35
N MET A 141 -19.54 15.01 13.04
CA MET A 141 -20.94 15.44 13.14
C MET A 141 -21.13 16.07 14.52
#